data_AF-A0A5R8P4J5-F1
#
_entry.id   AF-A0A5R8P4J5-F1
#
_cell.length_a   1.000
_cell.length_b   1.000
_cell.length_c   1.000
_cell.angle_alpha   90.00
_cell.angle_beta   90.00
_cell.angle_gamma   90.00
#
_symmetry.space_group_name_H-M   'P 1'
#
loop_
_entity.id
_entity.type
_entity.pdbx_description
1 polymer ?
#
loop_
_entity_poly.entity_id
_entity_poly.type
_entity_poly.pdbx_seq_one_letter_code
_entity_poly.pdbx_strand_id
1 'polypeptide(L)'
;MLSISFDPEREWWVSGKVFDRLYDAAIAYGKMPSDLISWRYIADANGGLGLDLESPSDAHRFETALRDSAERELRTLERSTENETYRVSLEKLLDLLAHPKAE
;
A
#
# COMPACT_ATOMS: atom_id res chain seq x y z
N MET A 1 7.54 8.36 -9.04
CA MET A 1 6.17 8.30 -8.47
C MET A 1 5.59 6.98 -8.95
N LEU A 2 4.80 6.30 -8.12
CA LEU A 2 4.20 5.01 -8.42
C LEU A 2 2.68 5.16 -8.38
N SER A 3 1.99 4.37 -9.19
CA SER A 3 0.53 4.18 -9.10
C SER A 3 0.22 2.76 -8.63
N ILE A 4 -0.53 2.61 -7.53
CA ILE A 4 -1.06 1.31 -7.10
C ILE A 4 -2.58 1.35 -7.31
N SER A 5 -3.06 0.67 -8.34
CA SER A 5 -4.49 0.57 -8.68
C SER A 5 -5.08 -0.66 -7.99
N PHE A 6 -6.04 -0.45 -7.11
CA PHE A 6 -6.82 -1.52 -6.48
C PHE A 6 -8.01 -1.93 -7.35
N ASP A 7 -8.55 -0.96 -8.10
CA ASP A 7 -9.54 -1.11 -9.17
C ASP A 7 -9.62 0.23 -9.98
N PRO A 8 -10.43 0.32 -11.05
CA PRO A 8 -10.49 1.53 -11.89
C PRO A 8 -10.87 2.83 -11.18
N GLU A 9 -11.43 2.78 -9.96
CA GLU A 9 -11.85 3.97 -9.19
C GLU A 9 -10.95 4.22 -7.97
N ARG A 10 -10.18 3.22 -7.55
CA ARG A 10 -9.31 3.26 -6.38
C ARG A 10 -7.85 3.15 -6.78
N GLU A 11 -7.25 4.30 -7.08
CA GLU A 11 -5.84 4.40 -7.45
C GLU A 11 -5.04 5.24 -6.43
N TRP A 12 -4.02 4.62 -5.83
CA TRP A 12 -3.13 5.28 -4.88
C TRP A 12 -1.85 5.77 -5.56
N TRP A 13 -1.79 7.08 -5.79
CA TRP A 13 -0.60 7.76 -6.29
C TRP A 13 0.36 8.09 -5.16
N VAL A 14 1.56 7.51 -5.20
CA VAL A 14 2.50 7.54 -4.07
C VAL A 14 3.94 7.74 -4.53
N SER A 15 4.80 8.30 -3.68
CA SER A 15 6.24 8.31 -3.95
C SER A 15 6.84 6.92 -3.71
N GLY A 16 7.85 6.52 -4.50
CA GLY A 16 8.52 5.22 -4.31
C GLY A 16 9.05 5.04 -2.88
N LYS A 17 9.61 6.10 -2.28
CA LYS A 17 10.08 6.07 -0.89
C LYS A 17 8.99 5.77 0.14
N VAL A 18 7.78 6.30 -0.05
CA VAL A 18 6.64 6.05 0.84
C VAL A 18 6.15 4.63 0.66
N PHE A 19 6.02 4.18 -0.59
CA PHE A 19 5.63 2.81 -0.91
C PHE A 19 6.62 1.81 -0.31
N ASP A 20 7.91 1.99 -0.57
CA ASP A 20 9.01 1.18 -0.05
C ASP A 20 8.99 1.09 1.47
N ARG A 21 8.84 2.23 2.16
CA ARG A 21 8.80 2.25 3.63
C ARG A 21 7.62 1.47 4.18
N LEU A 22 6.43 1.62 3.59
CA LEU A 22 5.25 0.84 4.00
C LEU A 22 5.44 -0.64 3.69
N TYR A 23 6.06 -0.96 2.55
CA TYR A 23 6.34 -2.32 2.14
C TYR A 23 7.31 -3.02 3.10
N ASP A 24 8.38 -2.34 3.47
CA ASP A 24 9.36 -2.82 4.46
C ASP A 24 8.69 -3.01 5.83
N ALA A 25 7.82 -2.09 6.24
CA ALA A 25 7.02 -2.24 7.46
C ALA A 25 6.10 -3.46 7.39
N ALA A 26 5.44 -3.70 6.25
CA ALA A 26 4.56 -4.85 6.06
C ALA A 26 5.33 -6.18 6.16
N ILE A 27 6.56 -6.24 5.63
CA ILE A 27 7.45 -7.40 5.80
C ILE A 27 7.85 -7.54 7.27
N ALA A 28 8.32 -6.46 7.91
CA ALA A 28 8.78 -6.47 9.31
C ALA A 28 7.67 -6.88 10.29
N TYR A 29 6.41 -6.53 10.00
CA TYR A 29 5.25 -6.91 10.79
C TYR A 29 4.71 -8.32 10.50
N GLY A 30 5.29 -9.03 9.52
CA GLY A 30 4.80 -10.33 9.07
C GLY A 30 3.44 -10.26 8.39
N LYS A 31 3.08 -9.09 7.84
CA LYS A 31 1.81 -8.84 7.14
C LYS A 31 1.93 -9.12 5.65
N MET A 32 3.07 -8.80 5.05
CA MET A 32 3.32 -9.06 3.63
C MET A 32 3.57 -10.56 3.40
N PRO A 33 2.75 -11.24 2.59
CA PRO A 33 3.01 -12.64 2.27
C PRO A 33 4.29 -12.81 1.45
N SER A 34 5.04 -13.89 1.73
CA SER A 34 6.37 -14.12 1.15
C SER A 34 6.37 -14.23 -0.38
N ASP A 35 5.29 -14.79 -0.94
CA ASP A 35 5.07 -14.93 -2.37
C ASP A 35 4.76 -13.62 -3.07
N LEU A 36 4.33 -12.59 -2.33
CA LEU A 36 4.01 -11.27 -2.88
C LEU A 36 5.15 -10.28 -2.76
N ILE A 37 6.22 -10.59 -2.01
CA ILE A 37 7.40 -9.68 -1.81
C ILE A 37 7.98 -9.19 -3.14
N SER A 38 7.90 -10.00 -4.19
CA SER A 38 8.39 -9.65 -5.52
C SER A 38 7.62 -8.49 -6.17
N TRP A 39 6.40 -8.21 -5.73
CA TRP A 39 5.53 -7.19 -6.30
C TRP A 39 6.06 -5.78 -6.11
N ARG A 40 6.92 -5.55 -5.11
CA ARG A 40 7.67 -4.30 -5.00
C ARG A 40 8.50 -4.03 -6.26
N TYR A 41 9.23 -5.04 -6.73
CA TYR A 41 10.08 -4.91 -7.93
C TYR A 41 9.25 -4.75 -9.20
N ILE A 42 8.07 -5.38 -9.27
CA ILE A 42 7.12 -5.21 -10.38
C ILE A 42 6.62 -3.76 -10.41
N ALA A 43 6.21 -3.24 -9.25
CA ALA A 43 5.75 -1.85 -9.14
C ALA A 43 6.83 -0.85 -9.55
N ASP A 44 8.06 -1.04 -9.07
CA ASP A 44 9.19 -0.17 -9.42
C ASP A 44 9.54 -0.23 -10.90
N ALA A 45 9.54 -1.42 -11.51
CA ALA A 45 9.89 -1.60 -12.92
C ALA A 45 8.85 -0.98 -13.87
N ASN A 46 7.57 -1.05 -13.49
CA ASN A 46 6.46 -0.59 -14.34
C ASN A 46 6.00 0.84 -14.02
N GLY A 47 6.52 1.45 -12.94
CA GLY A 47 5.99 2.71 -12.42
C GLY A 47 4.65 2.56 -11.70
N GLY A 48 4.25 1.33 -11.38
CA GLY A 48 2.98 1.04 -10.72
C GLY A 48 2.59 -0.43 -10.78
N LEU A 49 1.48 -0.76 -10.13
CA LEU A 49 0.90 -2.09 -10.05
C LEU A 49 -0.64 -2.00 -10.11
N GLY A 50 -1.26 -2.75 -11.02
CA GLY A 50 -2.72 -2.90 -11.08
C GLY A 50 -3.15 -4.23 -10.52
N LEU A 51 -3.85 -4.23 -9.39
CA LEU A 51 -4.33 -5.44 -8.72
C LEU A 51 -5.48 -6.12 -9.47
N ASP A 52 -6.16 -5.38 -10.35
CA ASP A 52 -7.19 -5.89 -11.25
C ASP A 52 -6.62 -6.84 -12.32
N LEU A 53 -5.31 -6.79 -12.56
CA LEU A 53 -4.58 -7.67 -13.48
C LEU A 53 -4.06 -8.94 -12.81
N GLU A 54 -4.13 -9.00 -11.48
CA GLU A 54 -3.60 -10.09 -10.66
C GLU A 54 -4.71 -11.07 -10.23
N SER A 55 -4.33 -12.18 -9.60
CA SER A 55 -5.33 -13.11 -9.05
C SER A 55 -6.14 -12.42 -7.94
N PRO A 56 -7.48 -12.59 -7.87
CA PRO A 56 -8.29 -11.95 -6.83
C PRO A 56 -7.85 -12.28 -5.41
N SER A 57 -7.32 -13.49 -5.21
CA SER A 57 -6.78 -13.93 -3.92
C SER A 57 -5.52 -13.15 -3.55
N ASP A 58 -4.59 -12.97 -4.47
CA ASP A 58 -3.34 -12.27 -4.21
C ASP A 58 -3.55 -10.76 -4.10
N ALA A 59 -4.42 -10.19 -4.94
CA ALA A 59 -4.88 -8.82 -4.82
C ALA A 59 -5.47 -8.54 -3.42
N HIS A 60 -6.38 -9.39 -2.95
CA HIS A 60 -6.99 -9.23 -1.63
C HIS A 60 -5.96 -9.36 -0.49
N ARG A 61 -5.04 -10.32 -0.58
CA ARG A 61 -3.96 -10.52 0.40
C ARG A 61 -3.02 -9.31 0.44
N PHE A 62 -2.66 -8.78 -0.71
CA PHE A 62 -1.82 -7.59 -0.84
C PHE A 62 -2.52 -6.34 -0.27
N GLU A 63 -3.77 -6.10 -0.65
CA GLU A 63 -4.58 -5.00 -0.11
C GLU A 63 -4.67 -5.07 1.41
N THR A 64 -4.98 -6.26 1.94
CA THR A 64 -5.05 -6.49 3.39
C THR A 64 -3.71 -6.23 4.07
N ALA A 65 -2.60 -6.68 3.49
CA ALA A 65 -1.26 -6.44 4.03
C ALA A 65 -0.93 -4.94 4.09
N LEU A 66 -1.27 -4.18 3.05
CA LEU A 66 -1.07 -2.73 3.02
C LEU A 66 -1.97 -2.02 4.03
N ARG A 67 -3.26 -2.37 4.12
CA ARG A 67 -4.21 -1.80 5.08
C ARG A 67 -3.73 -2.00 6.52
N ASP A 68 -3.46 -3.26 6.90
CA ASP A 68 -3.04 -3.61 8.27
C ASP A 68 -1.73 -2.90 8.66
N SER A 69 -0.79 -2.80 7.71
CA SER A 69 0.51 -2.18 7.96
C SER A 69 0.38 -0.67 8.06
N ALA A 70 -0.44 -0.03 7.22
CA ALA A 70 -0.70 1.40 7.27
C ALA A 70 -1.40 1.81 8.58
N GLU A 71 -2.41 1.05 9.01
CA GLU A 71 -3.07 1.28 10.30
C GLU A 71 -2.10 1.17 11.47
N ARG A 72 -1.22 0.15 11.43
CA ARG A 72 -0.21 -0.06 12.48
C ARG A 72 0.80 1.08 12.51
N GLU A 73 1.35 1.45 11.36
CA GLU A 73 2.28 2.57 11.23
C GLU A 73 1.66 3.85 11.78
N LEU A 74 0.42 4.21 11.40
CA LEU A 74 -0.24 5.42 11.88
C LEU A 74 -0.45 5.45 13.40
N ARG A 75 -0.54 4.29 14.07
CA ARG A 75 -0.64 4.20 15.53
C ARG A 75 0.71 4.34 16.23
N THR A 76 1.80 3.95 15.59
CA THR A 76 3.14 3.91 16.20
C THR A 76 4.04 5.05 15.76
N LEU A 77 3.73 5.71 14.65
CA LEU A 77 4.53 6.77 14.05
C LEU A 77 4.48 8.03 14.91
N GLU A 78 5.66 8.52 15.28
CA GLU A 78 5.78 9.81 15.97
C GLU A 78 5.33 10.96 15.06
N ARG A 79 4.56 11.88 15.63
CA ARG A 79 4.09 13.08 14.93
C ARG A 79 5.22 14.11 14.85
N SER A 80 6.02 14.01 13.78
CA SER A 80 7.08 14.95 13.42
C SER A 80 6.92 15.43 11.97
N THR A 81 7.53 16.58 11.64
CA THR A 81 7.57 17.10 10.27
C THR A 81 8.23 16.11 9.30
N GLU A 82 9.22 15.35 9.76
CA GLU A 82 9.92 14.33 8.96
C GLU A 82 8.99 13.18 8.54
N ASN A 83 8.00 12.86 9.37
CA ASN A 83 7.03 11.79 9.13
C ASN A 83 5.75 12.28 8.46
N GLU A 84 5.58 13.59 8.26
CA GLU A 84 4.31 14.16 7.81
C GLU A 84 3.88 13.65 6.44
N THR A 85 4.79 13.65 5.45
CA THR A 85 4.49 13.14 4.11
C THR A 85 4.08 11.68 4.13
N TYR A 86 4.79 10.86 4.90
CA TYR A 86 4.49 9.45 5.03
C TYR A 86 3.12 9.23 5.67
N ARG A 87 2.86 9.91 6.80
CA ARG A 87 1.57 9.86 7.51
C ARG A 87 0.40 10.23 6.61
N VAL A 88 0.48 11.37 5.92
CA VAL A 88 -0.59 11.83 5.01
C VAL A 88 -0.81 10.85 3.88
N SER A 89 0.25 10.24 3.33
CA SER A 89 0.10 9.22 2.31
C SER A 89 -0.58 7.94 2.81
N LEU A 90 -0.32 7.51 4.05
CA LEU A 90 -0.99 6.36 4.66
C LEU A 90 -2.46 6.65 4.98
N GLU A 91 -2.76 7.84 5.49
CA GLU A 91 -4.15 8.29 5.74
C GLU A 91 -4.97 8.25 4.44
N LYS A 92 -4.40 8.73 3.33
CA LYS A 92 -5.01 8.65 2.00
C LYS A 92 -5.22 7.22 1.51
N LEU A 93 -4.25 6.33 1.75
CA LEU A 93 -4.38 4.93 1.41
C LEU A 93 -5.55 4.29 2.16
N LEU A 94 -5.65 4.51 3.48
CA LEU A 94 -6.73 3.94 4.28
C LEU A 94 -8.10 4.49 3.90
N ASP A 95 -8.20 5.79 3.63
CA ASP A 95 -9.45 6.41 3.16
C ASP A 95 -9.93 5.79 1.85
N LEU A 96 -9.00 5.57 0.92
CA LEU A 96 -9.24 4.90 -0.37
C LEU A 96 -9.68 3.43 -0.18
N LEU A 97 -9.11 2.72 0.80
CA LEU A 97 -9.45 1.33 1.09
C LEU A 97 -10.70 1.14 1.97
N ALA A 98 -11.17 2.18 2.65
CA ALA A 98 -12.34 2.16 3.52
C ALA A 98 -13.67 2.37 2.78
N HIS A 99 -13.61 2.88 1.54
CA HIS A 99 -14.77 3.11 0.69
C HIS A 99 -14.76 2.15 -0.51
N PRO A 100 -14.95 0.83 -0.30
CA PRO A 100 -15.19 -0.08 -1.41
C PRO A 100 -16.49 0.32 -2.10
N LYS A 101 -16.51 0.21 -3.43
CA LYS A 101 -17.67 0.55 -4.26
C LYS A 101 -18.96 -0.05 -3.67
N ALA A 102 -20.00 0.77 -3.53
CA ALA A 102 -21.34 0.26 -3.24
C ALA A 102 -21.77 -0.63 -4.41
N GLU A 103 -22.01 -1.92 -4.12
CA GLU A 103 -22.59 -2.88 -5.06
C GLU A 103 -23.94 -2.40 -5.61
#